data_AF-A0A9W3HE79-F1
#
_entry.id   AF-A0A9W3HE79-F1
#
_cell.length_a   1.000
_cell.length_b   1.000
_cell.length_c   1.000
_cell.angle_alpha   90.00
_cell.angle_beta   90.00
_cell.angle_gamma   90.00
#
_symmetry.space_group_name_H-M   'P 1'
#
loop_
_entity.id
_entity.type
_entity.pdbx_description
1 polymer ?
#
loop_
_entity_poly.entity_id
_entity_poly.type
_entity_poly.pdbx_seq_one_letter_code
_entity_poly.pdbx_strand_id
1 'polypeptide(L)'
;MSSRIPPRLLLPLLLLLPALRPRVQGCPSGCQCNQPQTVFCTARQGTTVPHDVPPDTVGLYIFENGITTLDVGSFASLPGLQLLDLSQNQIASLPGHPGPPSQ
;
A
#
# COMPACT_ATOMS: atom_id res chain seq x y z
N MET A 1 6.74 -38.83 -29.59
CA MET A 1 7.97 -38.01 -29.45
C MET A 1 7.93 -37.34 -28.08
N SER A 2 8.52 -37.99 -27.06
CA SER A 2 8.47 -37.54 -25.67
C SER A 2 9.80 -36.84 -25.35
N SER A 3 9.80 -35.51 -25.37
CA SER A 3 10.99 -34.71 -25.12
C SER A 3 11.29 -34.72 -23.62
N ARG A 4 12.17 -35.64 -23.19
CA ARG A 4 12.66 -35.70 -21.81
C ARG A 4 13.70 -34.61 -21.64
N ILE A 5 13.36 -33.57 -20.88
CA ILE A 5 14.28 -32.48 -20.55
C ILE A 5 15.43 -33.09 -19.73
N PRO A 6 16.70 -32.96 -20.17
CA PRO A 6 17.83 -33.55 -19.47
C PRO A 6 17.94 -33.00 -18.03
N PRO A 7 18.25 -33.81 -17.01
CA PRO A 7 18.36 -33.37 -15.62
C PRO A 7 19.43 -32.29 -15.39
N ARG A 8 20.34 -32.09 -16.35
CA ARG A 8 21.34 -31.03 -16.33
C ARG A 8 20.83 -29.64 -16.73
N LEU A 9 19.66 -29.55 -17.38
CA LEU A 9 18.99 -28.27 -17.67
C LEU A 9 18.06 -27.80 -16.53
N LEU A 10 17.74 -28.67 -15.57
CA LEU A 10 16.96 -28.31 -14.37
C LEU A 10 17.75 -27.43 -13.39
N LEU A 11 19.06 -27.65 -13.26
CA LEU A 11 19.93 -26.90 -12.33
C LEU A 11 20.03 -25.40 -12.64
N PRO A 12 20.31 -24.96 -13.89
CA PRO A 12 20.32 -23.54 -14.22
C PRO A 12 18.92 -22.90 -14.16
N LEU A 13 17.86 -23.67 -14.44
CA LEU A 13 16.48 -23.20 -14.35
C LEU A 13 16.05 -22.88 -12.90
N LEU A 14 16.48 -23.70 -11.93
CA LEU A 14 16.23 -23.43 -10.50
C LEU A 14 16.93 -22.14 -10.01
N LEU A 15 18.09 -21.80 -10.57
CA LEU A 15 18.87 -20.62 -10.21
C LEU A 15 18.26 -19.30 -10.73
N LEU A 16 17.36 -19.36 -11.73
CA LEU A 16 16.68 -18.20 -12.31
C LEU A 16 15.36 -17.83 -11.58
N LEU A 17 14.79 -18.76 -10.80
CA LEU A 17 13.56 -18.54 -10.01
C LEU A 17 13.58 -17.32 -9.06
N PRO A 18 14.68 -16.98 -8.35
CA PRO A 18 14.67 -15.82 -7.46
C PRO A 18 14.59 -14.47 -8.19
N ALA A 19 14.90 -14.40 -9.49
CA ALA A 19 14.76 -13.17 -10.28
C ALA A 19 13.30 -12.83 -10.63
N LEU A 20 12.39 -13.80 -10.51
CA LEU A 20 10.95 -13.63 -10.74
C LEU A 20 10.15 -13.36 -9.45
N ARG A 21 10.82 -13.13 -8.31
CA ARG A 21 10.10 -12.78 -7.08
C ARG A 21 9.40 -11.44 -7.30
N PRO A 22 8.06 -11.37 -7.27
CA PRO A 22 7.39 -10.09 -7.24
C PRO A 22 7.96 -9.32 -6.05
N ARG A 23 8.30 -8.05 -6.28
CA ARG A 23 8.63 -7.12 -5.21
C ARG A 23 7.36 -7.00 -4.37
N VAL A 24 7.24 -7.83 -3.35
CA VAL A 24 6.27 -7.61 -2.28
C VAL A 24 6.79 -6.37 -1.58
N GLN A 25 6.26 -5.20 -1.95
CA GLN A 25 6.34 -4.05 -1.07
C GLN A 25 5.78 -4.54 0.27
N GLY A 26 6.61 -4.53 1.30
CA GLY A 26 6.19 -5.01 2.62
C GLY A 26 4.98 -4.22 3.10
N CYS A 27 4.14 -4.84 3.93
CA CYS A 27 3.03 -4.13 4.53
C CYS A 27 3.57 -3.00 5.43
N PRO A 28 2.98 -1.79 5.40
CA PRO A 28 3.44 -0.70 6.24
C PRO A 28 3.46 -1.06 7.72
N SER A 29 4.38 -0.47 8.47
CA SER A 29 4.45 -0.66 9.92
C SER A 29 3.15 -0.20 10.59
N GLY A 30 2.51 -1.09 11.35
CA GLY A 30 1.21 -0.80 11.96
C GLY A 30 0.02 -0.82 10.98
N CYS A 31 0.17 -1.47 9.83
CA CYS A 31 -0.94 -1.87 8.97
C CYS A 31 -1.02 -3.41 8.86
N GLN A 32 -2.19 -3.89 8.47
CA GLN A 32 -2.48 -5.26 8.10
C GLN A 32 -2.85 -5.27 6.61
N CYS A 33 -2.12 -6.05 5.82
CA CYS A 33 -2.35 -6.16 4.39
C CYS A 33 -3.06 -7.49 4.13
N ASN A 34 -4.32 -7.40 3.71
CA ASN A 34 -5.17 -8.54 3.41
C ASN A 34 -5.22 -8.76 1.90
N GLN A 35 -5.39 -10.02 1.52
CA GLN A 35 -5.64 -10.39 0.14
C GLN A 35 -7.15 -10.31 -0.18
N PRO A 36 -7.53 -9.83 -1.37
CA PRO A 36 -6.69 -9.15 -2.36
C PRO A 36 -6.56 -7.64 -2.06
N GLN A 37 -5.32 -7.14 -2.12
CA GLN A 37 -4.99 -5.73 -2.37
C GLN A 37 -5.66 -4.72 -1.42
N THR A 38 -5.93 -5.11 -0.17
CA THR A 38 -6.56 -4.25 0.82
C THR A 38 -5.63 -4.02 2.00
N VAL A 39 -5.45 -2.76 2.39
CA VAL A 39 -4.55 -2.35 3.46
C VAL A 39 -5.37 -1.69 4.57
N PHE A 40 -5.36 -2.31 5.74
CA PHE A 40 -6.02 -1.82 6.95
C PHE A 40 -5.00 -1.24 7.90
N CYS A 41 -5.26 -0.03 8.36
CA CYS A 41 -4.31 0.81 9.04
C CYS A 41 -5.06 1.46 10.22
N THR A 42 -4.87 0.92 11.43
CA THR A 42 -5.77 1.17 12.57
C THR A 42 -4.98 1.51 13.82
N ALA A 43 -5.42 2.53 14.59
CA ALA A 43 -4.82 2.88 15.89
C ALA A 43 -3.29 3.08 15.87
N ARG A 44 -2.73 3.55 14.75
CA ARG A 44 -1.33 3.98 14.69
C ARG A 44 -1.15 5.32 15.40
N GLN A 45 0.03 5.49 15.97
CA GLN A 45 0.50 6.77 16.49
C GLN A 45 1.06 7.69 15.40
N GLY A 46 0.54 7.61 14.17
CA GLY A 46 1.06 8.32 13.00
C GLY A 46 0.12 9.41 12.52
N THR A 47 0.59 10.66 12.47
CA THR A 47 -0.22 11.82 12.05
C THR A 47 -0.27 12.03 10.53
N THR A 48 0.34 11.13 9.76
CA THR A 48 0.43 11.21 8.29
C THR A 48 0.04 9.90 7.62
N VAL A 49 -0.25 9.97 6.32
CA VAL A 49 -0.50 8.79 5.47
C VAL A 49 0.82 8.03 5.25
N PRO A 50 0.86 6.70 5.43
CA PRO A 50 2.07 5.90 5.19
C PRO A 50 2.47 5.93 3.70
N HIS A 51 3.76 6.13 3.44
CA HIS A 51 4.31 6.21 2.07
C HIS A 51 4.67 4.84 1.48
N ASP A 52 4.75 3.81 2.31
CA ASP A 52 5.16 2.45 2.01
C ASP A 52 3.99 1.50 1.69
N VAL A 53 2.82 2.06 1.38
CA VAL A 53 1.65 1.28 0.94
C VAL A 53 1.93 0.62 -0.42
N PRO A 54 1.63 -0.68 -0.60
CA PRO A 54 1.82 -1.38 -1.87
C PRO A 54 1.10 -0.69 -3.03
N PRO A 55 1.75 -0.49 -4.19
CA PRO A 55 1.18 0.28 -5.31
C PRO A 55 -0.03 -0.40 -5.98
N ASP A 56 -0.18 -1.71 -5.78
CA ASP A 56 -1.31 -2.51 -6.22
C ASP A 56 -2.52 -2.44 -5.28
N THR A 57 -2.46 -1.63 -4.21
CA THR A 57 -3.57 -1.45 -3.26
C THR A 57 -4.80 -0.88 -3.95
N VAL A 58 -5.93 -1.57 -3.79
CA VAL A 58 -7.26 -1.17 -4.29
C VAL A 58 -8.10 -0.55 -3.17
N GLY A 59 -7.97 -1.05 -1.95
CA GLY A 59 -8.65 -0.52 -0.77
C GLY A 59 -7.68 -0.11 0.33
N LEU A 60 -7.73 1.15 0.74
CA LEU A 60 -6.89 1.70 1.81
C LEU A 60 -7.77 2.25 2.93
N TYR A 61 -7.70 1.63 4.10
CA TYR A 61 -8.48 1.99 5.27
C TYR A 61 -7.57 2.51 6.37
N ILE A 62 -7.50 3.82 6.52
CA ILE A 62 -6.68 4.50 7.54
C ILE A 62 -7.62 5.14 8.55
N PHE A 63 -8.16 4.35 9.48
CA PHE A 63 -9.11 4.85 10.48
C PHE A 63 -8.50 4.91 11.88
N GLU A 64 -8.95 5.85 12.71
CA GLU A 64 -8.51 6.00 14.11
C GLU A 64 -7.00 6.23 14.27
N ASN A 65 -6.36 7.00 13.38
CA ASN A 65 -4.90 7.24 13.43
C ASN A 65 -4.52 8.69 13.83
N GLY A 66 -5.50 9.58 14.01
CA GLY A 66 -5.23 10.97 14.38
C GLY A 66 -4.52 11.78 13.29
N ILE A 67 -4.70 11.44 12.01
CA ILE A 67 -4.15 12.22 10.90
C ILE A 67 -4.77 13.61 10.91
N THR A 68 -3.93 14.65 10.88
CA THR A 68 -4.38 16.06 10.95
C THR A 68 -4.30 16.78 9.61
N THR A 69 -3.37 16.36 8.75
CA THR A 69 -3.08 16.99 7.47
C THR A 69 -2.85 15.93 6.40
N LEU A 70 -3.20 16.27 5.17
CA LEU A 70 -2.89 15.49 3.98
C LEU A 70 -2.01 16.35 3.08
N ASP A 71 -1.00 15.73 2.49
CA ASP A 71 -0.12 16.40 1.53
C ASP A 71 -0.67 16.25 0.11
N VAL A 72 -0.32 17.21 -0.75
CA VAL A 72 -0.55 17.04 -2.18
C VAL A 72 0.22 15.82 -2.65
N GLY A 73 -0.50 14.79 -3.09
CA GLY A 73 0.09 13.55 -3.56
C GLY A 73 0.29 12.46 -2.51
N SER A 74 -0.34 12.57 -1.32
CA SER A 74 -0.33 11.47 -0.32
C SER A 74 -0.77 10.10 -0.87
N PHE A 75 -1.53 10.09 -1.98
CA PHE A 75 -2.01 8.86 -2.64
C PHE A 75 -1.48 8.71 -4.08
N ALA A 76 -0.53 9.53 -4.51
CA ALA A 76 -0.05 9.53 -5.90
C ALA A 76 0.65 8.22 -6.31
N SER A 77 1.17 7.46 -5.35
CA SER A 77 1.80 6.14 -5.56
C SER A 77 0.80 4.99 -5.70
N LEU A 78 -0.51 5.26 -5.57
CA LEU A 78 -1.58 4.25 -5.56
C LEU A 78 -2.52 4.42 -6.76
N PRO A 79 -2.06 4.15 -8.00
CA PRO A 79 -2.84 4.41 -9.21
C PRO A 79 -4.11 3.54 -9.33
N GLY A 80 -4.16 2.40 -8.62
CA GLY A 80 -5.30 1.48 -8.60
C GLY A 80 -6.27 1.69 -7.44
N LEU A 81 -6.09 2.73 -6.62
CA LEU A 81 -6.90 2.96 -5.42
C LEU A 81 -8.34 3.31 -5.80
N GLN A 82 -9.29 2.53 -5.28
CA GLN A 82 -10.73 2.71 -5.52
C GLN A 82 -11.49 3.03 -4.23
N LEU A 83 -11.02 2.48 -3.10
CA LEU A 83 -11.65 2.66 -1.79
C LEU A 83 -10.65 3.32 -0.86
N LEU A 84 -11.03 4.48 -0.30
CA LEU A 84 -10.25 5.21 0.69
C LEU A 84 -11.14 5.56 1.87
N ASP A 85 -10.78 5.05 3.05
CA ASP A 85 -11.44 5.40 4.31
C ASP A 85 -10.45 6.14 5.22
N LEU A 86 -10.77 7.39 5.54
CA LEU A 86 -10.03 8.24 6.48
C LEU A 86 -10.88 8.61 7.70
N SER A 87 -11.93 7.84 7.98
CA SER A 87 -12.84 8.11 9.11
C SER A 87 -12.11 8.08 10.45
N GLN A 88 -12.66 8.80 11.44
CA GLN A 88 -12.10 8.86 12.80
C GLN A 88 -10.64 9.37 12.84
N ASN A 89 -10.26 10.23 11.89
CA ASN A 89 -9.07 11.06 11.96
C ASN A 89 -9.44 12.51 12.36
N GLN A 90 -8.46 13.40 12.37
CA GLN A 90 -8.57 14.79 12.82
C GLN A 90 -8.25 15.76 11.68
N ILE A 91 -8.59 15.39 10.45
CA ILE A 91 -8.27 16.16 9.24
C ILE A 91 -9.13 17.42 9.23
N ALA A 92 -8.51 18.57 9.46
CA ALA A 92 -9.21 19.86 9.55
C ALA A 92 -9.28 20.61 8.21
N SER A 93 -8.36 20.33 7.29
CA SER A 93 -8.30 20.95 5.97
C SER A 93 -7.73 20.00 4.93
N LEU A 94 -8.13 20.18 3.68
CA LEU A 94 -7.59 19.45 2.55
C LEU A 94 -6.55 20.31 1.83
N PRO A 95 -5.43 19.74 1.38
CA PRO A 95 -4.43 20.48 0.62
C PRO A 95 -5.06 21.06 -0.65
N GLY A 96 -4.83 22.35 -0.91
CA GLY A 96 -5.41 23.05 -2.07
C GLY A 96 -6.84 23.56 -1.88
N HIS A 97 -7.47 23.31 -0.73
CA HIS A 97 -8.71 23.98 -0.35
C HIS A 97 -8.49 24.70 0.99
N PRO A 98 -8.51 26.04 1.05
CA PRO A 98 -8.44 26.74 2.32
C PRO A 98 -9.58 26.22 3.19
N GLY A 99 -9.23 25.73 4.39
CA GLY A 99 -10.21 25.20 5.34
C GLY A 99 -11.28 26.25 5.66
N PRO A 100 -12.45 25.83 6.15
CA PRO A 100 -13.46 26.78 6.59
C PRO A 100 -12.83 27.73 7.63
N PRO A 101 -13.16 29.04 7.58
CA PRO A 101 -12.62 29.99 8.54
C PRO A 101 -12.96 29.51 9.96
N SER A 102 -11.95 29.42 10.81
CA SER A 102 -12.10 29.11 12.22
C SER A 102 -12.93 30.23 12.86
N GLN A 103 -14.11 29.90 13.38
CA GLN A 103 -14.86 30.78 14.30
C GLN A 103 -14.31 30.65 15.71
#